data_AF-A0A2C9UG42-F1
#
_entry.id   AF-A0A2C9UG42-F1
#
_cell.length_a   1.000
_cell.length_b   1.000
_cell.length_c   1.000
_cell.angle_alpha   90.00
_cell.angle_beta   90.00
_cell.angle_gamma   90.00
#
_symmetry.space_group_name_H-M   'P 1'
#
loop_
_entity.id
_entity.type
_entity.pdbx_description
1 polymer ?
#
loop_
_entity_poly.entity_id
_entity_poly.type
_entity_poly.pdbx_seq_one_letter_code
_entity_poly.pdbx_strand_id
1 'polypeptide(L)'
;MAMTAFQFHHCRPFLPSSTKSQPSASPRVSCMASHLSAKCRRDYTSVMIVPTGVGASIGGFAGDALPVARALSSVVDCLITHPNVLNAAMLYWPMQNVLYVEGYALDRFAEGSWALHPVHRNKVGLVLDNGIEEELRIRHLQAADATRASLGLPVVEYVVTDTPLEVAKWVDPKSGQSTGRIKHPDSLLRAVQTLIDRSQVNAIAVVARFPDDDLDNVDDYRQGMGIDVLAGVEAVISHLVVKEFQIPCAHAPATRPLPMTLSLCPKSAAEEIGYTFLPCVLAGLSRAPQYLVKDSHYSEKGCLFASDVDSVLLPVDACGGDGALAFARSKQNKPLIITVEENETVLNSTPDKLGINTVMVANYWEAIGVIAAHKAGIDPQSLRRNRIGNIPCASYAPTNGFSLSSV
;
A
#
# COMPACT_ATOMS: atom_id res chain seq x y z
N MET A 1 18.02 29.73 -60.70
CA MET A 1 17.81 31.20 -60.55
C MET A 1 18.47 31.66 -59.25
N ALA A 2 18.71 32.98 -59.10
CA ALA A 2 19.40 33.61 -57.97
C ALA A 2 18.93 33.09 -56.58
N MET A 3 19.76 32.89 -55.55
CA MET A 3 21.17 33.25 -55.26
C MET A 3 21.47 34.74 -55.07
N THR A 4 21.50 35.20 -53.81
CA THR A 4 22.40 36.26 -53.32
C THR A 4 22.63 36.12 -51.81
N ALA A 5 23.85 36.39 -51.37
CA ALA A 5 24.23 36.63 -49.98
C ALA A 5 25.14 37.87 -49.94
N PHE A 6 25.25 38.55 -48.80
CA PHE A 6 26.28 39.58 -48.57
C PHE A 6 26.70 39.66 -47.10
N GLN A 7 27.91 40.17 -46.85
CA GLN A 7 28.66 39.99 -45.60
C GLN A 7 29.71 41.12 -45.41
N PHE A 8 30.09 41.42 -44.16
CA PHE A 8 31.16 42.35 -43.71
C PHE A 8 30.92 43.86 -44.01
N HIS A 9 31.53 44.85 -43.32
CA HIS A 9 32.52 44.90 -42.21
C HIS A 9 32.17 46.10 -41.26
N HIS A 10 32.98 46.72 -40.36
CA HIS A 10 34.41 46.68 -40.03
C HIS A 10 34.69 46.82 -38.49
N CYS A 11 35.40 47.84 -37.98
CA CYS A 11 35.94 47.90 -36.59
C CYS A 11 36.11 49.31 -35.94
N ARG A 12 35.84 49.42 -34.62
CA ARG A 12 36.50 50.24 -33.53
C ARG A 12 36.58 51.80 -33.67
N PRO A 13 36.83 52.62 -32.59
CA PRO A 13 37.52 52.32 -31.31
C PRO A 13 37.00 52.90 -29.95
N PHE A 14 37.61 52.38 -28.87
CA PHE A 14 37.83 52.75 -27.44
C PHE A 14 37.34 54.06 -26.74
N LEU A 15 36.73 53.87 -25.54
CA LEU A 15 36.89 54.53 -24.20
C LEU A 15 36.69 56.07 -23.99
N PRO A 16 36.56 56.60 -22.72
CA PRO A 16 36.36 55.96 -21.39
C PRO A 16 35.23 56.55 -20.48
N SER A 17 34.99 55.90 -19.34
CA SER A 17 34.24 56.37 -18.14
C SER A 17 32.70 56.48 -18.28
N SER A 18 31.88 56.47 -17.21
CA SER A 18 32.18 56.65 -15.78
C SER A 18 31.42 55.68 -14.84
N THR A 19 31.67 55.81 -13.53
CA THR A 19 31.26 54.87 -12.47
C THR A 19 29.80 54.99 -12.03
N LYS A 20 29.15 53.84 -11.74
CA LYS A 20 28.22 53.70 -10.61
C LYS A 20 28.24 52.27 -10.07
N SER A 21 28.13 52.13 -8.76
CA SER A 21 28.32 50.87 -8.03
C SER A 21 27.06 50.01 -7.97
N GLN A 22 27.23 48.69 -8.05
CA GLN A 22 26.28 47.70 -7.55
C GLN A 22 26.86 47.05 -6.29
N PRO A 23 26.04 46.74 -5.27
CA PRO A 23 26.50 46.04 -4.07
C PRO A 23 26.84 44.57 -4.39
N SER A 24 27.72 43.98 -3.56
CA SER A 24 28.21 42.61 -3.70
C SER A 24 27.08 41.57 -3.68
N ALA A 25 27.08 40.64 -4.63
CA ALA A 25 26.29 39.43 -4.54
C ALA A 25 26.73 38.62 -3.31
N SER A 26 25.81 38.33 -2.40
CA SER A 26 26.07 37.41 -1.29
C SER A 26 26.24 35.99 -1.84
N PRO A 27 27.18 35.18 -1.31
CA PRO A 27 27.27 33.79 -1.68
C PRO A 27 26.02 33.07 -1.17
N ARG A 28 25.11 32.72 -2.09
CA ARG A 28 24.05 31.76 -1.78
C ARG A 28 24.70 30.42 -1.47
N VAL A 29 24.85 30.12 -0.18
CA VAL A 29 25.22 28.79 0.30
C VAL A 29 24.08 27.84 -0.08
N SER A 30 24.16 27.27 -1.28
CA SER A 30 23.35 26.13 -1.65
C SER A 30 23.88 24.94 -0.87
N CYS A 31 23.27 24.70 0.29
CA CYS A 31 23.43 23.46 1.04
C CYS A 31 22.74 22.33 0.28
N MET A 32 23.33 21.91 -0.84
CA MET A 32 23.12 20.56 -1.37
C MET A 32 23.59 19.59 -0.29
N ALA A 33 22.64 19.05 0.46
CA ALA A 33 22.87 17.93 1.36
C ALA A 33 23.31 16.74 0.51
N SER A 34 24.61 16.46 0.49
CA SER A 34 25.15 15.28 -0.15
C SER A 34 24.59 14.05 0.57
N HIS A 35 23.71 13.30 -0.09
CA HIS A 35 23.05 12.11 0.47
C HIS A 35 23.99 10.90 0.71
N LEU A 36 25.29 11.14 0.86
CA LEU A 36 26.28 10.20 1.41
C LEU A 36 26.14 10.13 2.94
N SER A 37 24.95 9.71 3.40
CA SER A 37 24.67 9.51 4.81
C SER A 37 25.38 8.26 5.31
N ALA A 38 26.41 8.45 6.14
CA ALA A 38 26.83 7.42 7.09
C ALA A 38 25.67 7.24 8.10
N LYS A 39 24.79 6.26 7.84
CA LYS A 39 23.56 6.05 8.63
C LYS A 39 23.89 5.65 10.08
N CYS A 40 23.94 6.64 10.97
CA CYS A 40 24.06 6.44 12.43
C CYS A 40 22.77 5.91 13.10
N ARG A 41 21.70 5.65 12.34
CA ARG A 41 20.44 5.04 12.79
C ARG A 41 19.93 4.06 11.73
N ARG A 42 19.16 3.06 12.16
CA ARG A 42 18.38 2.15 11.29
C ARG A 42 17.28 2.94 10.57
N ASP A 43 16.87 2.46 9.40
CA ASP A 43 15.73 3.04 8.67
C ASP A 43 14.42 2.73 9.41
N TYR A 44 13.61 3.77 9.64
CA TYR A 44 12.33 3.65 10.32
C TYR A 44 11.26 3.10 9.37
N THR A 45 10.71 1.94 9.69
CA THR A 45 9.75 1.22 8.86
C THR A 45 8.38 1.14 9.53
N SER A 46 7.34 1.62 8.84
CA SER A 46 5.95 1.43 9.23
C SER A 46 5.24 0.38 8.39
N VAL A 47 4.27 -0.30 8.99
CA VAL A 47 3.21 -1.02 8.25
C VAL A 47 1.91 -0.23 8.37
N MET A 48 1.17 -0.07 7.27
CA MET A 48 -0.20 0.45 7.27
C MET A 48 -1.16 -0.63 6.76
N ILE A 49 -2.20 -0.93 7.55
CA ILE A 49 -3.20 -1.95 7.27
C ILE A 49 -4.58 -1.30 7.28
N VAL A 50 -5.32 -1.40 6.17
CA VAL A 50 -6.77 -1.24 6.15
C VAL A 50 -7.36 -2.52 5.55
N PRO A 51 -8.06 -3.39 6.30
CA PRO A 51 -8.50 -4.68 5.79
C PRO A 51 -9.41 -4.54 4.56
N THR A 52 -9.28 -5.48 3.63
CA THR A 52 -10.05 -5.51 2.39
C THR A 52 -11.46 -6.04 2.66
N GLY A 53 -12.50 -5.38 2.14
CA GLY A 53 -13.89 -5.86 2.23
C GLY A 53 -14.62 -5.64 3.56
N VAL A 54 -14.10 -4.77 4.44
CA VAL A 54 -14.69 -4.53 5.79
C VAL A 54 -15.44 -3.19 5.95
N GLY A 55 -15.66 -2.45 4.85
CA GLY A 55 -16.37 -1.16 4.89
C GLY A 55 -15.62 -0.09 5.69
N ALA A 56 -14.30 -0.02 5.56
CA ALA A 56 -13.48 0.91 6.32
C ALA A 56 -13.78 2.37 5.94
N SER A 57 -14.00 3.21 6.95
CA SER A 57 -14.34 4.63 6.77
C SER A 57 -13.27 5.45 6.04
N ILE A 58 -12.01 4.96 5.99
CA ILE A 58 -10.94 5.40 5.09
C ILE A 58 -10.16 4.15 4.61
N GLY A 59 -10.11 3.91 3.31
CA GLY A 59 -9.55 2.71 2.68
C GLY A 59 -10.58 1.59 2.47
N GLY A 60 -11.87 1.92 2.53
CA GLY A 60 -12.97 1.05 2.12
C GLY A 60 -13.46 1.31 0.69
N PHE A 61 -12.91 2.32 -0.01
CA PHE A 61 -13.25 2.70 -1.38
C PHE A 61 -11.98 2.77 -2.23
N ALA A 62 -12.10 2.62 -3.55
CA ALA A 62 -10.97 2.53 -4.49
C ALA A 62 -10.00 3.74 -4.42
N GLY A 63 -9.00 3.65 -3.55
CA GLY A 63 -7.93 4.62 -3.39
C GLY A 63 -8.14 5.69 -2.33
N ASP A 64 -9.21 5.68 -1.52
CA ASP A 64 -9.46 6.76 -0.56
C ASP A 64 -8.47 6.77 0.65
N ALA A 65 -7.73 5.67 0.87
CA ALA A 65 -6.57 5.61 1.77
C ALA A 65 -5.22 6.03 1.13
N LEU A 66 -5.12 6.17 -0.19
CA LEU A 66 -3.87 6.56 -0.87
C LEU A 66 -3.31 7.93 -0.40
N PRO A 67 -4.15 8.97 -0.10
CA PRO A 67 -3.67 10.21 0.50
C PRO A 67 -3.02 10.01 1.88
N VAL A 68 -3.55 9.09 2.70
CA VAL A 68 -2.98 8.75 4.02
C VAL A 68 -1.65 8.03 3.86
N ALA A 69 -1.58 7.03 2.98
CA ALA A 69 -0.33 6.32 2.68
C ALA A 69 0.76 7.27 2.15
N ARG A 70 0.41 8.23 1.30
CA ARG A 70 1.31 9.27 0.79
C ARG A 70 1.76 10.27 1.86
N ALA A 71 0.89 10.66 2.78
CA ALA A 71 1.26 11.52 3.89
C ALA A 71 2.21 10.77 4.86
N LEU A 72 1.90 9.52 5.18
CA LEU A 72 2.72 8.65 6.02
C LEU A 72 4.08 8.35 5.39
N SER A 73 4.14 8.08 4.08
CA SER A 73 5.41 7.83 3.37
C SER A 73 6.33 9.06 3.34
N SER A 74 5.84 10.26 3.66
CA SER A 74 6.67 11.46 3.80
C SER A 74 7.39 11.58 5.14
N VAL A 75 6.95 10.85 6.17
CA VAL A 75 7.59 10.86 7.50
C VAL A 75 8.43 9.61 7.79
N VAL A 76 8.08 8.43 7.25
CA VAL A 76 8.85 7.19 7.45
C VAL A 76 9.97 6.99 6.42
N ASP A 77 10.97 6.15 6.74
CA ASP A 77 12.02 5.79 5.76
C ASP A 77 11.57 4.64 4.85
N CYS A 78 10.72 3.74 5.34
CA CYS A 78 9.99 2.75 4.54
C CYS A 78 8.54 2.60 5.01
N LEU A 79 7.61 2.46 4.07
CA LEU A 79 6.21 2.11 4.35
C LEU A 79 5.86 0.80 3.64
N ILE A 80 5.41 -0.19 4.40
CA ILE A 80 4.85 -1.44 3.91
C ILE A 80 3.32 -1.31 3.95
N THR A 81 2.65 -1.51 2.83
CA THR A 81 1.18 -1.57 2.77
C THR A 81 0.74 -2.33 1.51
N HIS A 82 -0.57 -2.47 1.31
CA HIS A 82 -1.15 -3.51 0.46
C HIS A 82 -2.05 -2.94 -0.66
N PRO A 83 -2.47 -3.77 -1.64
CA PRO A 83 -3.23 -3.32 -2.81
C PRO A 83 -4.43 -2.42 -2.47
N ASN A 84 -5.24 -2.77 -1.47
CA ASN A 84 -6.45 -2.04 -1.09
C ASN A 84 -6.17 -0.59 -0.59
N VAL A 85 -4.95 -0.29 -0.12
CA VAL A 85 -4.54 1.08 0.27
C VAL A 85 -3.93 1.88 -0.90
N LEU A 86 -3.42 1.22 -1.94
CA LEU A 86 -2.61 1.84 -3.00
C LEU A 86 -3.27 1.86 -4.37
N ASN A 87 -4.23 0.97 -4.61
CA ASN A 87 -4.99 0.89 -5.86
C ASN A 87 -6.10 1.93 -5.88
N ALA A 88 -6.17 2.74 -6.94
CA ALA A 88 -7.23 3.72 -7.19
C ALA A 88 -7.75 3.59 -8.63
N ALA A 89 -7.99 2.33 -9.04
CA ALA A 89 -8.35 1.88 -10.39
C ALA A 89 -7.41 2.40 -11.51
N MET A 90 -7.76 3.51 -12.16
CA MET A 90 -6.93 4.16 -13.18
C MET A 90 -5.86 5.08 -12.60
N LEU A 91 -6.05 5.55 -11.35
CA LEU A 91 -5.10 6.39 -10.63
C LEU A 91 -4.10 5.53 -9.84
N TYR A 92 -2.88 6.02 -9.76
CA TYR A 92 -1.84 5.54 -8.83
C TYR A 92 -0.92 6.71 -8.52
N TRP A 93 -0.24 6.69 -7.36
CA TRP A 93 0.74 7.72 -7.01
C TRP A 93 2.14 7.12 -6.86
N PRO A 94 3.15 7.58 -7.63
CA PRO A 94 4.50 7.02 -7.53
C PRO A 94 5.18 7.43 -6.23
N MET A 95 5.43 6.44 -5.36
CA MET A 95 6.14 6.62 -4.08
C MET A 95 7.40 5.76 -4.08
N GLN A 96 8.54 6.35 -3.73
CA GLN A 96 9.83 5.66 -3.84
C GLN A 96 10.08 4.68 -2.70
N ASN A 97 9.65 5.03 -1.48
CA ASN A 97 9.87 4.29 -0.24
C ASN A 97 8.67 3.44 0.23
N VAL A 98 7.73 3.15 -0.68
CA VAL A 98 6.56 2.30 -0.39
C VAL A 98 6.75 0.92 -1.01
N LEU A 99 6.49 -0.12 -0.23
CA LEU A 99 6.47 -1.52 -0.66
C LEU A 99 5.02 -2.00 -0.78
N TYR A 100 4.66 -2.48 -1.97
CA TYR A 100 3.35 -2.99 -2.34
C TYR A 100 3.28 -4.50 -2.06
N VAL A 101 2.68 -4.89 -0.94
CA VAL A 101 2.68 -6.26 -0.41
C VAL A 101 1.25 -6.78 -0.32
N GLU A 102 0.95 -7.92 -0.94
CA GLU A 102 -0.38 -8.53 -0.87
C GLU A 102 -0.73 -8.93 0.59
N GLY A 103 -2.03 -9.01 0.92
CA GLY A 103 -2.51 -9.19 2.30
C GLY A 103 -1.97 -10.45 2.98
N TYR A 104 -2.05 -11.61 2.34
CA TYR A 104 -1.47 -12.84 2.87
C TYR A 104 0.05 -12.76 2.98
N ALA A 105 0.75 -12.20 1.98
CA ALA A 105 2.18 -11.95 2.09
C ALA A 105 2.54 -11.05 3.30
N LEU A 106 1.68 -10.08 3.63
CA LEU A 106 1.84 -9.20 4.78
C LEU A 106 1.63 -9.95 6.10
N ASP A 107 0.66 -10.85 6.18
CA ASP A 107 0.46 -11.73 7.35
C ASP A 107 1.66 -12.68 7.55
N ARG A 108 2.10 -13.37 6.48
CA ARG A 108 3.28 -14.25 6.52
C ARG A 108 4.58 -13.50 6.83
N PHE A 109 4.70 -12.24 6.40
CA PHE A 109 5.77 -11.34 6.81
C PHE A 109 5.67 -11.01 8.31
N ALA A 110 4.50 -10.61 8.81
CA ALA A 110 4.29 -10.20 10.20
C ALA A 110 4.54 -11.33 11.22
N GLU A 111 4.22 -12.58 10.87
CA GLU A 111 4.61 -13.79 11.62
C GLU A 111 6.13 -14.00 11.71
N GLY A 112 6.91 -13.35 10.85
CA GLY A 112 8.30 -13.69 10.59
C GLY A 112 8.47 -15.03 9.87
N SER A 113 7.44 -15.51 9.17
CA SER A 113 7.51 -16.70 8.31
C SER A 113 8.19 -16.38 6.97
N TRP A 114 7.92 -15.19 6.42
CA TRP A 114 8.54 -14.66 5.20
C TRP A 114 9.34 -13.38 5.48
N ALA A 115 10.26 -13.06 4.58
CA ALA A 115 10.95 -11.76 4.50
C ALA A 115 10.64 -11.09 3.16
N LEU A 116 10.74 -9.76 3.11
CA LEU A 116 10.52 -8.97 1.89
C LEU A 116 11.87 -8.57 1.29
N HIS A 117 12.07 -8.84 0.00
CA HIS A 117 13.24 -8.41 -0.77
C HIS A 117 12.82 -7.28 -1.73
N PRO A 118 13.13 -6.00 -1.43
CA PRO A 118 12.82 -4.87 -2.31
C PRO A 118 13.54 -4.96 -3.66
N VAL A 119 12.80 -4.76 -4.76
CA VAL A 119 13.32 -4.85 -6.13
C VAL A 119 13.36 -3.49 -6.82
N HIS A 120 14.22 -3.37 -7.84
CA HIS A 120 14.19 -2.23 -8.76
C HIS A 120 13.02 -2.34 -9.76
N ARG A 121 12.78 -3.55 -10.31
CA ARG A 121 11.76 -3.83 -11.33
C ARG A 121 11.44 -5.33 -11.38
N ASN A 122 10.16 -5.70 -11.42
CA ASN A 122 9.70 -7.07 -11.69
C ASN A 122 9.53 -7.33 -13.20
N LYS A 123 9.23 -8.59 -13.56
CA LYS A 123 8.57 -9.00 -14.80
C LYS A 123 7.13 -9.38 -14.46
N VAL A 124 6.15 -8.61 -14.96
CA VAL A 124 4.73 -8.82 -14.65
C VAL A 124 4.09 -9.66 -15.76
N GLY A 125 3.47 -10.79 -15.37
CA GLY A 125 2.56 -11.56 -16.21
C GLY A 125 1.11 -11.14 -15.98
N LEU A 126 0.26 -11.25 -17.00
CA LEU A 126 -1.16 -10.90 -16.94
C LEU A 126 -2.03 -12.13 -17.19
N VAL A 127 -2.80 -12.57 -16.19
CA VAL A 127 -3.85 -13.59 -16.37
C VAL A 127 -5.18 -12.91 -16.64
N LEU A 128 -5.85 -13.29 -17.71
CA LEU A 128 -7.21 -12.89 -18.04
C LEU A 128 -8.14 -14.10 -17.90
N ASP A 129 -9.22 -13.96 -17.13
CA ASP A 129 -10.27 -14.97 -17.04
C ASP A 129 -11.00 -15.15 -18.38
N ASN A 130 -11.16 -16.41 -18.80
CA ASN A 130 -11.88 -16.76 -20.03
C ASN A 130 -13.37 -16.36 -20.00
N GLY A 131 -13.94 -16.12 -18.81
CA GLY A 131 -15.29 -15.57 -18.64
C GLY A 131 -15.44 -14.12 -19.10
N ILE A 132 -14.34 -13.35 -19.26
CA ILE A 132 -14.39 -11.94 -19.67
C ILE A 132 -14.81 -11.84 -21.14
N GLU A 133 -15.91 -11.13 -21.43
CA GLU A 133 -16.39 -10.87 -22.79
C GLU A 133 -15.34 -10.15 -23.66
N GLU A 134 -15.39 -10.38 -24.97
CA GLU A 134 -14.38 -9.91 -25.93
C GLU A 134 -14.09 -8.40 -25.82
N GLU A 135 -15.12 -7.55 -25.72
CA GLU A 135 -14.92 -6.10 -25.58
C GLU A 135 -14.23 -5.71 -24.26
N LEU A 136 -14.65 -6.29 -23.13
CA LEU A 136 -13.99 -6.06 -21.83
C LEU A 136 -12.55 -6.58 -21.84
N ARG A 137 -12.30 -7.72 -22.50
CA ARG A 137 -10.96 -8.31 -22.66
C ARG A 137 -10.05 -7.40 -23.48
N ILE A 138 -10.55 -6.83 -24.59
CA ILE A 138 -9.84 -5.86 -25.41
C ILE A 138 -9.54 -4.58 -24.61
N ARG A 139 -10.50 -4.06 -23.83
CA ARG A 139 -10.29 -2.87 -22.97
C ARG A 139 -9.19 -3.12 -21.92
N HIS A 140 -9.11 -4.31 -21.33
CA HIS A 140 -8.03 -4.68 -20.40
C HIS A 140 -6.66 -4.83 -21.08
N LEU A 141 -6.59 -5.41 -22.28
CA LEU A 141 -5.36 -5.45 -23.06
C LEU A 141 -4.89 -4.05 -23.46
N GLN A 142 -5.81 -3.18 -23.91
CA GLN A 142 -5.51 -1.78 -24.23
C GLN A 142 -5.03 -0.99 -23.01
N ALA A 143 -5.60 -1.22 -21.82
CA ALA A 143 -5.12 -0.61 -20.58
C ALA A 143 -3.69 -1.08 -20.24
N ALA A 144 -3.41 -2.39 -20.38
CA ALA A 144 -2.06 -2.94 -20.18
C ALA A 144 -1.06 -2.30 -21.16
N ASP A 145 -1.35 -2.29 -22.46
CA ASP A 145 -0.49 -1.69 -23.49
C ASP A 145 -0.31 -0.17 -23.30
N ALA A 146 -1.35 0.55 -22.87
CA ALA A 146 -1.24 1.96 -22.52
C ALA A 146 -0.25 2.20 -21.37
N THR A 147 -0.24 1.34 -20.33
CA THR A 147 0.76 1.45 -19.25
C THR A 147 2.17 1.05 -19.71
N ARG A 148 2.31 0.04 -20.59
CA ARG A 148 3.60 -0.34 -21.18
C ARG A 148 4.20 0.83 -21.97
N ALA A 149 3.40 1.45 -22.84
CA ALA A 149 3.83 2.52 -23.74
C ALA A 149 4.06 3.86 -23.02
N SER A 150 3.15 4.23 -22.10
CA SER A 150 3.15 5.58 -21.49
C SER A 150 3.98 5.66 -20.20
N LEU A 151 4.11 4.55 -19.48
CA LEU A 151 4.72 4.50 -18.14
C LEU A 151 5.93 3.55 -18.06
N GLY A 152 6.21 2.79 -19.13
CA GLY A 152 7.32 1.85 -19.19
C GLY A 152 7.16 0.59 -18.33
N LEU A 153 5.92 0.23 -17.95
CA LEU A 153 5.68 -0.88 -17.02
C LEU A 153 6.14 -2.24 -17.60
N PRO A 154 6.70 -3.14 -16.78
CA PRO A 154 7.30 -4.40 -17.22
C PRO A 154 6.29 -5.53 -17.41
N VAL A 155 5.16 -5.26 -18.05
CA VAL A 155 4.26 -6.33 -18.50
C VAL A 155 4.94 -7.05 -19.67
N VAL A 156 5.07 -8.38 -19.61
CA VAL A 156 5.82 -9.14 -20.64
C VAL A 156 4.90 -9.98 -21.54
N GLU A 157 4.11 -10.89 -20.95
CA GLU A 157 3.18 -11.80 -21.64
C GLU A 157 1.83 -11.79 -20.90
N TYR A 158 0.75 -12.08 -21.63
CA TYR A 158 -0.56 -12.38 -21.05
C TYR A 158 -1.00 -13.80 -21.43
N VAL A 159 -1.85 -14.40 -20.60
CA VAL A 159 -2.48 -15.69 -20.85
C VAL A 159 -3.98 -15.59 -20.55
N VAL A 160 -4.78 -16.43 -21.18
CA VAL A 160 -6.21 -16.61 -20.83
C VAL A 160 -6.34 -17.92 -20.06
N THR A 161 -7.19 -17.97 -19.03
CA THR A 161 -7.50 -19.23 -18.33
C THR A 161 -8.13 -20.25 -19.28
N ASP A 162 -7.99 -21.56 -19.02
CA ASP A 162 -8.63 -22.58 -19.89
C ASP A 162 -10.16 -22.65 -19.68
N THR A 163 -10.62 -22.25 -18.50
CA THR A 163 -12.00 -22.34 -18.03
C THR A 163 -12.38 -21.00 -17.39
N PRO A 164 -13.62 -20.50 -17.56
CA PRO A 164 -14.08 -19.34 -16.80
C PRO A 164 -13.96 -19.56 -15.30
N LEU A 165 -13.52 -18.55 -14.53
CA LEU A 165 -13.32 -18.71 -13.09
C LEU A 165 -14.64 -18.83 -12.30
N GLU A 166 -15.74 -18.33 -12.87
CA GLU A 166 -17.08 -18.24 -12.26
C GLU A 166 -17.01 -17.66 -10.84
N VAL A 167 -16.70 -16.36 -10.77
CA VAL A 167 -16.70 -15.56 -9.54
C VAL A 167 -18.11 -15.51 -8.95
N ALA A 168 -18.22 -15.76 -7.64
CA ALA A 168 -19.41 -15.48 -6.84
C ALA A 168 -19.02 -14.64 -5.63
N LYS A 169 -19.73 -13.53 -5.42
CA LYS A 169 -19.51 -12.52 -4.37
C LYS A 169 -20.73 -12.40 -3.46
N TRP A 170 -20.54 -12.12 -2.17
CA TRP A 170 -21.62 -11.81 -1.23
C TRP A 170 -21.10 -11.10 0.03
N VAL A 171 -22.00 -10.48 0.80
CA VAL A 171 -21.72 -10.03 2.17
C VAL A 171 -22.07 -11.16 3.14
N ASP A 172 -21.17 -11.48 4.07
CA ASP A 172 -21.45 -12.45 5.14
C ASP A 172 -22.41 -11.86 6.18
N PRO A 173 -23.60 -12.45 6.40
CA PRO A 173 -24.64 -11.85 7.24
C PRO A 173 -24.38 -11.94 8.75
N LYS A 174 -23.21 -12.45 9.19
CA LYS A 174 -22.84 -12.55 10.61
C LYS A 174 -21.74 -11.56 11.00
N SER A 175 -20.80 -11.32 10.09
CA SER A 175 -19.65 -10.44 10.29
C SER A 175 -19.71 -9.15 9.48
N GLY A 176 -20.66 -9.03 8.55
CA GLY A 176 -20.82 -7.87 7.68
C GLY A 176 -19.76 -7.76 6.57
N GLN A 177 -18.72 -8.60 6.57
CA GLN A 177 -17.62 -8.49 5.60
C GLN A 177 -18.04 -8.95 4.20
N SER A 178 -17.53 -8.32 3.14
CA SER A 178 -17.63 -8.91 1.80
C SER A 178 -16.67 -10.09 1.65
N THR A 179 -17.10 -11.10 0.90
CA THR A 179 -16.36 -12.35 0.69
C THR A 179 -16.89 -13.07 -0.55
N GLY A 180 -16.33 -14.22 -0.87
CA GLY A 180 -16.84 -15.05 -1.95
C GLY A 180 -15.92 -16.18 -2.36
N ARG A 181 -16.02 -16.60 -3.62
CA ARG A 181 -15.23 -17.69 -4.20
C ARG A 181 -15.10 -17.59 -5.72
N ILE A 182 -14.11 -18.30 -6.24
CA ILE A 182 -14.08 -18.78 -7.63
C ILE A 182 -14.39 -20.28 -7.66
N LYS A 183 -15.04 -20.75 -8.72
CA LYS A 183 -15.42 -22.16 -8.91
C LYS A 183 -14.28 -22.99 -9.50
N HIS A 184 -13.43 -22.39 -10.33
CA HIS A 184 -12.35 -23.04 -11.07
C HIS A 184 -10.95 -22.50 -10.68
N PRO A 185 -10.54 -22.61 -9.40
CA PRO A 185 -9.24 -22.12 -8.95
C PRO A 185 -8.06 -22.83 -9.62
N ASP A 186 -8.26 -24.09 -10.00
CA ASP A 186 -7.30 -24.90 -10.75
C ASP A 186 -6.96 -24.30 -12.13
N SER A 187 -7.92 -23.65 -12.78
CA SER A 187 -7.72 -22.96 -14.07
C SER A 187 -6.85 -21.71 -13.92
N LEU A 188 -7.04 -20.95 -12.82
CA LEU A 188 -6.18 -19.82 -12.46
C LEU A 188 -4.74 -20.29 -12.17
N LEU A 189 -4.57 -21.36 -11.36
CA LEU A 189 -3.25 -21.87 -11.03
C LEU A 189 -2.50 -22.38 -12.29
N ARG A 190 -3.16 -23.09 -13.20
CA ARG A 190 -2.56 -23.51 -14.49
C ARG A 190 -2.15 -22.31 -15.35
N ALA A 191 -2.95 -21.26 -15.39
CA ALA A 191 -2.64 -20.03 -16.13
C ALA A 191 -1.39 -19.32 -15.56
N VAL A 192 -1.29 -19.20 -14.22
CA VAL A 192 -0.11 -18.60 -13.57
C VAL A 192 1.14 -19.43 -13.80
N GLN A 193 1.08 -20.74 -13.57
CA GLN A 193 2.20 -21.67 -13.82
C GLN A 193 2.71 -21.54 -15.26
N THR A 194 1.81 -21.44 -16.23
CA THR A 194 2.13 -21.24 -17.66
C THR A 194 2.95 -19.97 -17.92
N LEU A 195 2.65 -18.85 -17.24
CA LEU A 195 3.41 -17.60 -17.36
C LEU A 195 4.78 -17.69 -16.67
N ILE A 196 4.86 -18.37 -15.52
CA ILE A 196 6.11 -18.60 -14.79
C ILE A 196 7.07 -19.43 -15.65
N ASP A 197 6.62 -20.56 -16.19
CA ASP A 197 7.47 -21.47 -16.96
C ASP A 197 7.90 -20.89 -18.31
N ARG A 198 7.00 -20.17 -19.01
CA ARG A 198 7.26 -19.71 -20.40
C ARG A 198 7.92 -18.34 -20.48
N SER A 199 7.57 -17.40 -19.60
CA SER A 199 8.09 -16.03 -19.60
C SER A 199 9.01 -15.70 -18.42
N GLN A 200 9.14 -16.61 -17.43
CA GLN A 200 9.89 -16.38 -16.20
C GLN A 200 9.44 -15.09 -15.50
N VAL A 201 8.12 -14.91 -15.38
CA VAL A 201 7.52 -13.79 -14.64
C VAL A 201 7.74 -13.99 -13.13
N ASN A 202 7.88 -12.88 -12.41
CA ASN A 202 8.03 -12.90 -10.94
C ASN A 202 7.01 -11.97 -10.25
N ALA A 203 6.00 -11.51 -10.97
CA ALA A 203 4.81 -10.88 -10.42
C ALA A 203 3.62 -11.15 -11.33
N ILE A 204 2.41 -11.25 -10.76
CA ILE A 204 1.18 -11.60 -11.49
C ILE A 204 0.11 -10.53 -11.26
N ALA A 205 -0.46 -10.02 -12.36
CA ALA A 205 -1.76 -9.36 -12.34
C ALA A 205 -2.83 -10.36 -12.77
N VAL A 206 -3.89 -10.53 -11.99
CA VAL A 206 -5.07 -11.32 -12.38
C VAL A 206 -6.23 -10.38 -12.67
N VAL A 207 -6.92 -10.61 -13.78
CA VAL A 207 -8.22 -10.02 -14.07
C VAL A 207 -9.25 -11.14 -14.15
N ALA A 208 -10.21 -11.15 -13.22
CA ALA A 208 -11.33 -12.09 -13.23
C ALA A 208 -12.64 -11.42 -13.65
N ARG A 209 -13.56 -12.16 -14.28
CA ARG A 209 -14.91 -11.67 -14.59
C ARG A 209 -15.78 -11.79 -13.35
N PHE A 210 -16.09 -10.65 -12.74
CA PHE A 210 -17.04 -10.57 -11.63
C PHE A 210 -18.47 -10.56 -12.18
N PRO A 211 -19.48 -11.03 -11.41
CA PRO A 211 -20.87 -10.83 -11.79
C PRO A 211 -21.21 -9.34 -11.76
N ASP A 212 -21.97 -8.89 -12.77
CA ASP A 212 -22.56 -7.55 -12.81
C ASP A 212 -23.61 -7.41 -11.69
N ASP A 213 -23.81 -6.20 -11.17
CA ASP A 213 -24.73 -5.90 -10.07
C ASP A 213 -26.13 -5.50 -10.56
N ASP A 214 -27.16 -5.86 -9.78
CA ASP A 214 -28.56 -5.56 -10.08
C ASP A 214 -28.85 -4.05 -9.92
N LEU A 215 -29.20 -3.39 -11.04
CA LEU A 215 -29.40 -1.93 -11.13
C LEU A 215 -30.52 -1.37 -10.24
N ASP A 216 -31.41 -2.22 -9.72
CA ASP A 216 -32.51 -1.83 -8.84
C ASP A 216 -32.05 -1.59 -7.38
N ASN A 217 -30.83 -2.04 -7.01
CA ASN A 217 -30.16 -1.55 -5.81
C ASN A 217 -29.52 -0.18 -6.11
N VAL A 218 -29.98 0.87 -5.44
CA VAL A 218 -29.25 2.13 -5.36
C VAL A 218 -28.02 1.89 -4.51
N ASP A 219 -26.91 1.58 -5.17
CA ASP A 219 -25.68 1.14 -4.53
C ASP A 219 -25.12 2.17 -3.52
N ASP A 220 -25.23 1.82 -2.23
CA ASP A 220 -24.70 2.58 -1.10
C ASP A 220 -23.19 2.83 -1.26
N TYR A 221 -22.45 1.88 -1.86
CA TYR A 221 -21.01 2.01 -2.09
C TYR A 221 -20.70 3.19 -3.03
N ARG A 222 -21.45 3.35 -4.13
CA ARG A 222 -21.35 4.54 -4.99
C ARG A 222 -21.80 5.84 -4.30
N GLN A 223 -22.61 5.78 -3.23
CA GLN A 223 -22.89 6.94 -2.34
C GLN A 223 -21.82 7.18 -1.26
N GLY A 224 -20.79 6.33 -1.16
CA GLY A 224 -19.75 6.46 -0.13
C GLY A 224 -20.14 5.87 1.22
N MET A 225 -21.09 4.93 1.24
CA MET A 225 -21.62 4.22 2.40
C MET A 225 -21.45 2.71 2.20
N GLY A 226 -21.69 1.90 3.23
CA GLY A 226 -21.63 0.44 3.08
C GLY A 226 -20.23 -0.09 2.76
N ILE A 227 -20.16 -1.07 1.84
CA ILE A 227 -19.03 -2.01 1.71
C ILE A 227 -18.86 -2.41 0.25
N ASP A 228 -17.63 -2.36 -0.28
CA ASP A 228 -17.34 -2.97 -1.58
C ASP A 228 -17.58 -4.49 -1.53
N VAL A 229 -18.51 -4.97 -2.35
CA VAL A 229 -18.84 -6.39 -2.53
C VAL A 229 -17.83 -7.15 -3.39
N LEU A 230 -16.97 -6.45 -4.14
CA LEU A 230 -15.92 -7.04 -4.98
C LEU A 230 -14.70 -7.44 -4.13
N ALA A 231 -14.19 -6.50 -3.33
CA ALA A 231 -12.99 -6.56 -2.49
C ALA A 231 -12.71 -7.92 -1.85
N GLY A 232 -13.70 -8.52 -1.17
CA GLY A 232 -13.53 -9.80 -0.50
C GLY A 232 -13.13 -10.97 -1.41
N VAL A 233 -13.52 -10.95 -2.68
CA VAL A 233 -13.12 -11.98 -3.66
C VAL A 233 -11.82 -11.64 -4.37
N GLU A 234 -11.50 -10.34 -4.54
CA GLU A 234 -10.19 -9.92 -5.03
C GLU A 234 -9.06 -10.40 -4.10
N ALA A 235 -9.30 -10.30 -2.79
CA ALA A 235 -8.44 -10.85 -1.76
C ALA A 235 -8.30 -12.38 -1.91
N VAL A 236 -9.41 -13.12 -2.06
CA VAL A 236 -9.36 -14.59 -2.26
C VAL A 236 -8.56 -14.99 -3.51
N ILE A 237 -8.73 -14.27 -4.62
CA ILE A 237 -8.02 -14.54 -5.89
C ILE A 237 -6.51 -14.27 -5.75
N SER A 238 -6.13 -13.13 -5.18
CA SER A 238 -4.72 -12.77 -5.02
C SER A 238 -4.00 -13.61 -3.95
N HIS A 239 -4.64 -13.84 -2.80
CA HIS A 239 -4.17 -14.75 -1.74
C HIS A 239 -3.87 -16.15 -2.29
N LEU A 240 -4.76 -16.73 -3.10
CA LEU A 240 -4.56 -18.06 -3.70
C LEU A 240 -3.27 -18.14 -4.52
N VAL A 241 -3.01 -17.14 -5.37
CA VAL A 241 -1.81 -17.09 -6.22
C VAL A 241 -0.55 -16.85 -5.39
N VAL A 242 -0.57 -15.93 -4.42
CA VAL A 242 0.58 -15.68 -3.53
C VAL A 242 0.90 -16.91 -2.69
N LYS A 243 -0.11 -17.62 -2.19
CA LYS A 243 0.05 -18.79 -1.34
C LYS A 243 0.67 -19.98 -2.07
N GLU A 244 0.26 -20.23 -3.31
CA GLU A 244 0.78 -21.34 -4.12
C GLU A 244 2.19 -21.03 -4.66
N PHE A 245 2.37 -19.86 -5.30
CA PHE A 245 3.58 -19.56 -6.08
C PHE A 245 4.61 -18.68 -5.36
N GLN A 246 4.26 -18.10 -4.20
CA GLN A 246 5.16 -17.31 -3.35
C GLN A 246 5.79 -16.08 -4.04
N ILE A 247 5.16 -15.59 -5.12
CA ILE A 247 5.51 -14.36 -5.84
C ILE A 247 4.41 -13.30 -5.66
N PRO A 248 4.72 -12.00 -5.77
CA PRO A 248 3.72 -10.93 -5.71
C PRO A 248 2.57 -11.10 -6.70
N CYS A 249 1.34 -11.09 -6.19
CA CYS A 249 0.13 -11.06 -6.99
C CYS A 249 -0.79 -9.92 -6.53
N ALA A 250 -1.52 -9.33 -7.48
CA ALA A 250 -2.65 -8.46 -7.19
C ALA A 250 -3.72 -8.60 -8.28
N HIS A 251 -4.92 -8.11 -7.99
CA HIS A 251 -6.12 -8.35 -8.79
C HIS A 251 -6.77 -7.03 -9.23
N ALA A 252 -7.44 -7.05 -10.39
CA ALA A 252 -8.37 -6.02 -10.86
C ALA A 252 -9.65 -6.70 -11.37
N PRO A 253 -10.87 -6.25 -11.01
CA PRO A 253 -12.09 -6.88 -11.47
C PRO A 253 -12.44 -6.42 -12.89
N ALA A 254 -12.84 -7.36 -13.74
CA ALA A 254 -13.58 -7.07 -14.96
C ALA A 254 -15.08 -7.09 -14.65
N THR A 255 -15.67 -5.89 -14.57
CA THR A 255 -17.11 -5.62 -14.50
C THR A 255 -17.53 -4.85 -15.76
N ARG A 256 -18.85 -4.80 -16.05
CA ARG A 256 -19.35 -3.83 -17.03
C ARG A 256 -19.40 -2.43 -16.41
N PRO A 257 -19.13 -1.36 -17.17
CA PRO A 257 -19.29 0.00 -16.67
C PRO A 257 -20.77 0.24 -16.33
N LEU A 258 -21.02 0.72 -15.11
CA LEU A 258 -22.36 1.06 -14.64
C LEU A 258 -22.89 2.33 -15.34
N PRO A 259 -24.21 2.57 -15.34
CA PRO A 259 -24.76 3.84 -15.80
C PRO A 259 -24.20 5.02 -15.01
N MET A 260 -23.93 6.13 -15.70
CA MET A 260 -23.52 7.40 -15.12
C MET A 260 -24.58 7.91 -14.14
N THR A 261 -24.15 8.35 -12.96
CA THR A 261 -25.02 8.99 -11.95
C THR A 261 -24.55 10.41 -11.66
N LEU A 262 -25.50 11.31 -11.35
CA LEU A 262 -25.22 12.67 -10.88
C LEU A 262 -24.98 12.73 -9.36
N SER A 263 -25.37 11.69 -8.62
CA SER A 263 -25.11 11.52 -7.18
C SER A 263 -24.03 10.45 -7.02
N LEU A 264 -22.78 10.82 -7.28
CA LEU A 264 -21.61 9.97 -7.04
C LEU A 264 -20.77 10.54 -5.89
N CYS A 265 -20.36 9.69 -4.97
CA CYS A 265 -19.44 10.11 -3.93
C CYS A 265 -18.02 10.34 -4.49
N PRO A 266 -17.33 11.43 -4.12
CA PRO A 266 -15.93 11.64 -4.50
C PRO A 266 -14.96 10.51 -4.10
N LYS A 267 -15.35 9.62 -3.18
CA LYS A 267 -14.57 8.44 -2.79
C LYS A 267 -14.60 7.30 -3.84
N SER A 268 -15.75 7.03 -4.43
CA SER A 268 -15.93 6.01 -5.48
C SER A 268 -15.64 6.54 -6.89
N ALA A 269 -15.49 7.86 -7.05
CA ALA A 269 -15.24 8.52 -8.34
C ALA A 269 -13.92 8.10 -9.05
N ALA A 270 -13.02 7.39 -8.37
CA ALA A 270 -11.84 6.79 -9.00
C ALA A 270 -12.17 5.64 -9.96
N GLU A 271 -13.39 5.09 -9.91
CA GLU A 271 -13.79 3.91 -10.70
C GLU A 271 -14.41 4.30 -12.06
N GLU A 272 -15.06 5.46 -12.15
CA GLU A 272 -15.70 5.97 -13.38
C GLU A 272 -14.71 6.48 -14.45
N ILE A 273 -13.47 6.78 -14.04
CA ILE A 273 -12.45 7.44 -14.89
C ILE A 273 -11.73 6.48 -15.86
N GLY A 274 -12.31 5.31 -16.13
CA GLY A 274 -11.85 4.36 -17.14
C GLY A 274 -12.78 3.15 -17.27
N TYR A 275 -12.27 2.09 -17.89
CA TYR A 275 -13.02 0.83 -18.10
C TYR A 275 -12.41 -0.37 -17.38
N THR A 276 -11.40 -0.14 -16.53
CA THR A 276 -10.57 -1.19 -15.92
C THR A 276 -9.94 -0.67 -14.63
N PHE A 277 -9.71 -1.54 -13.65
CA PHE A 277 -8.93 -1.19 -12.44
C PHE A 277 -7.43 -1.50 -12.59
N LEU A 278 -7.03 -2.01 -13.78
CA LEU A 278 -5.73 -2.64 -14.02
C LEU A 278 -4.48 -1.72 -13.93
N PRO A 279 -4.50 -0.42 -14.32
CA PRO A 279 -3.29 0.39 -14.32
C PRO A 279 -2.61 0.55 -12.95
N CYS A 280 -3.38 0.73 -11.88
CA CYS A 280 -2.82 0.85 -10.53
C CYS A 280 -2.16 -0.47 -10.04
N VAL A 281 -2.79 -1.60 -10.35
CA VAL A 281 -2.30 -2.96 -10.07
C VAL A 281 -0.97 -3.20 -10.77
N LEU A 282 -0.87 -2.90 -12.06
CA LEU A 282 0.37 -3.03 -12.83
C LEU A 282 1.46 -2.09 -12.30
N ALA A 283 1.11 -0.86 -11.91
CA ALA A 283 2.06 0.11 -11.36
C ALA A 283 2.64 -0.37 -10.01
N GLY A 284 1.81 -0.90 -9.12
CA GLY A 284 2.23 -1.50 -7.85
C GLY A 284 3.12 -2.74 -8.06
N LEU A 285 2.62 -3.71 -8.82
CA LEU A 285 3.33 -4.97 -9.12
C LEU A 285 4.67 -4.76 -9.84
N SER A 286 4.85 -3.66 -10.58
CA SER A 286 6.12 -3.33 -11.24
C SER A 286 7.31 -3.23 -10.27
N ARG A 287 7.04 -2.94 -8.98
CA ARG A 287 8.04 -2.73 -7.91
C ARG A 287 7.73 -3.45 -6.59
N ALA A 288 6.70 -4.29 -6.54
CA ALA A 288 6.37 -5.11 -5.37
C ALA A 288 7.60 -5.95 -4.93
N PRO A 289 7.97 -5.99 -3.64
CA PRO A 289 9.11 -6.78 -3.18
C PRO A 289 8.85 -8.27 -3.39
N GLN A 290 9.89 -9.03 -3.69
CA GLN A 290 9.82 -10.49 -3.74
C GLN A 290 9.72 -11.08 -2.33
N TYR A 291 9.14 -12.27 -2.20
CA TYR A 291 8.95 -12.94 -0.91
C TYR A 291 10.01 -14.04 -0.74
N LEU A 292 10.68 -14.07 0.41
CA LEU A 292 11.68 -15.09 0.74
C LEU A 292 11.17 -15.93 1.92
N VAL A 293 11.16 -17.26 1.77
CA VAL A 293 10.59 -18.20 2.75
C VAL A 293 11.68 -18.86 3.62
N LYS A 294 11.33 -19.13 4.89
CA LYS A 294 12.27 -19.26 6.01
C LYS A 294 13.37 -20.33 5.91
N ASP A 295 13.20 -21.31 5.03
CA ASP A 295 14.16 -22.41 4.82
C ASP A 295 15.23 -22.11 3.75
N SER A 296 15.14 -20.94 3.10
CA SER A 296 16.22 -20.40 2.25
C SER A 296 17.39 -19.88 3.10
N HIS A 297 18.63 -19.95 2.60
CA HIS A 297 19.82 -19.52 3.35
C HIS A 297 19.96 -17.98 3.40
N TYR A 298 19.33 -17.35 4.39
CA TYR A 298 19.37 -15.88 4.56
C TYR A 298 20.77 -15.31 4.81
N SER A 299 21.34 -14.72 3.75
CA SER A 299 22.41 -13.72 3.86
C SER A 299 22.30 -12.61 2.79
N GLU A 300 21.11 -12.43 2.21
CA GLU A 300 20.86 -11.39 1.22
C GLU A 300 20.73 -10.01 1.88
N LYS A 301 21.75 -9.17 1.64
CA LYS A 301 21.78 -7.77 2.09
C LYS A 301 20.63 -6.99 1.43
N GLY A 302 19.78 -6.37 2.24
CA GLY A 302 18.69 -5.50 1.78
C GLY A 302 17.28 -6.07 2.01
N CYS A 303 17.15 -7.30 2.50
CA CYS A 303 15.86 -7.84 2.92
C CYS A 303 15.35 -7.15 4.20
N LEU A 304 14.03 -7.05 4.33
CA LEU A 304 13.33 -6.62 5.54
C LEU A 304 12.64 -7.80 6.21
N PHE A 305 12.68 -7.86 7.54
CA PHE A 305 12.04 -8.88 8.37
C PHE A 305 10.96 -8.27 9.28
N ALA A 306 10.10 -9.10 9.91
CA ALA A 306 9.10 -8.61 10.86
C ALA A 306 9.69 -7.75 12.00
N SER A 307 10.91 -8.12 12.43
CA SER A 307 11.70 -7.40 13.44
C SER A 307 12.16 -6.00 13.01
N ASP A 308 12.11 -5.70 11.71
CA ASP A 308 12.48 -4.39 11.16
C ASP A 308 11.33 -3.37 11.19
N VAL A 309 10.13 -3.75 11.62
CA VAL A 309 8.99 -2.82 11.75
C VAL A 309 9.04 -2.08 13.08
N ASP A 310 9.00 -0.74 13.04
CA ASP A 310 8.98 0.12 14.23
C ASP A 310 7.55 0.51 14.66
N SER A 311 6.61 0.58 13.71
CA SER A 311 5.19 0.87 14.00
C SER A 311 4.21 0.21 13.03
N VAL A 312 3.01 -0.08 13.51
CA VAL A 312 1.89 -0.63 12.72
C VAL A 312 0.67 0.26 12.92
N LEU A 313 0.01 0.65 11.83
CA LEU A 313 -1.12 1.56 11.81
C LEU A 313 -2.35 0.88 11.21
N LEU A 314 -3.48 0.85 11.95
CA LEU A 314 -4.71 0.16 11.54
C LEU A 314 -6.00 0.74 12.16
N PRO A 315 -7.20 0.44 11.62
CA PRO A 315 -8.50 0.72 12.24
C PRO A 315 -8.60 0.25 13.70
N VAL A 316 -9.35 0.98 14.52
CA VAL A 316 -9.53 0.67 15.95
C VAL A 316 -10.21 -0.67 16.22
N ASP A 317 -11.08 -1.13 15.33
CA ASP A 317 -11.86 -2.37 15.44
C ASP A 317 -11.29 -3.56 14.64
N ALA A 318 -10.21 -3.36 13.89
CA ALA A 318 -9.62 -4.35 12.98
C ALA A 318 -8.42 -5.13 13.56
N CYS A 319 -8.13 -5.02 14.85
CA CYS A 319 -6.91 -5.60 15.44
C CYS A 319 -6.89 -7.15 15.52
N GLY A 320 -7.95 -7.81 15.03
CA GLY A 320 -8.09 -9.28 15.02
C GLY A 320 -7.50 -10.01 13.81
N GLY A 321 -7.00 -9.31 12.79
CA GLY A 321 -6.35 -9.94 11.64
C GLY A 321 -5.00 -10.59 11.99
N ASP A 322 -4.62 -11.65 11.27
CA ASP A 322 -3.46 -12.49 11.63
C ASP A 322 -2.14 -11.70 11.74
N GLY A 323 -1.84 -10.82 10.77
CA GLY A 323 -0.66 -9.97 10.81
C GLY A 323 -0.67 -8.94 11.96
N ALA A 324 -1.83 -8.38 12.29
CA ALA A 324 -1.98 -7.48 13.44
C ALA A 324 -1.73 -8.22 14.76
N LEU A 325 -2.28 -9.43 14.89
CA LEU A 325 -2.04 -10.33 16.02
C LEU A 325 -0.59 -10.79 16.11
N ALA A 326 0.06 -11.05 14.97
CA ALA A 326 1.47 -11.45 14.92
C ALA A 326 2.39 -10.33 15.41
N PHE A 327 2.25 -9.10 14.90
CA PHE A 327 2.98 -7.93 15.39
C PHE A 327 2.71 -7.67 16.88
N ALA A 328 1.44 -7.80 17.33
CA ALA A 328 1.08 -7.65 18.74
C ALA A 328 1.74 -8.68 19.67
N ARG A 329 2.07 -9.87 19.15
CA ARG A 329 2.68 -11.00 19.88
C ARG A 329 4.20 -11.11 19.70
N SER A 330 4.83 -10.21 18.92
CA SER A 330 6.28 -10.20 18.70
C SER A 330 7.07 -10.12 20.02
N LYS A 331 8.14 -10.92 20.12
CA LYS A 331 8.99 -11.05 21.32
C LYS A 331 10.38 -10.43 21.18
N GLN A 332 10.83 -10.09 19.96
CA GLN A 332 12.20 -9.63 19.69
C GLN A 332 12.24 -8.11 19.57
N ASN A 333 11.48 -7.57 18.63
CA ASN A 333 11.17 -6.15 18.50
C ASN A 333 9.65 -6.03 18.33
N LYS A 334 8.97 -5.38 19.26
CA LYS A 334 7.51 -5.19 19.18
C LYS A 334 7.24 -3.77 18.66
N PRO A 335 6.61 -3.63 17.47
CA PRO A 335 6.34 -2.32 16.92
C PRO A 335 5.32 -1.55 17.78
N LEU A 336 5.38 -0.23 17.69
CA LEU A 336 4.36 0.66 18.21
C LEU A 336 3.07 0.50 17.40
N ILE A 337 2.08 -0.20 17.94
CA ILE A 337 0.77 -0.38 17.30
C ILE A 337 -0.08 0.86 17.59
N ILE A 338 -0.62 1.47 16.54
CA ILE A 338 -1.38 2.72 16.56
C ILE A 338 -2.75 2.46 15.95
N THR A 339 -3.80 2.72 16.72
CA THR A 339 -5.20 2.45 16.33
C THR A 339 -5.97 3.75 16.10
N VAL A 340 -6.60 3.87 14.93
CA VAL A 340 -7.30 5.10 14.52
C VAL A 340 -8.80 4.98 14.79
N GLU A 341 -9.34 5.89 15.60
CA GLU A 341 -10.77 5.92 15.99
C GLU A 341 -11.69 6.34 14.83
N GLU A 342 -11.33 7.36 14.03
CA GLU A 342 -12.18 7.81 12.90
C GLU A 342 -12.33 6.78 11.77
N ASN A 343 -11.49 5.73 11.75
CA ASN A 343 -11.53 4.70 10.72
C ASN A 343 -12.31 3.47 11.22
N GLU A 344 -13.60 3.64 11.45
CA GLU A 344 -14.50 2.55 11.83
C GLU A 344 -14.71 1.56 10.66
N THR A 345 -14.93 0.29 10.98
CA THR A 345 -15.25 -0.81 10.04
C THR A 345 -16.44 -1.64 10.56
N VAL A 346 -16.89 -2.65 9.81
CA VAL A 346 -17.90 -3.61 10.31
C VAL A 346 -17.36 -4.63 11.33
N LEU A 347 -16.06 -4.61 11.60
CA LEU A 347 -15.43 -5.48 12.59
C LEU A 347 -15.71 -5.01 14.02
N ASN A 348 -15.30 -5.80 15.00
CA ASN A 348 -15.53 -5.49 16.42
C ASN A 348 -14.39 -6.00 17.32
N SER A 349 -13.20 -6.09 16.74
CA SER A 349 -11.99 -6.74 17.26
C SER A 349 -11.01 -5.69 17.80
N THR A 350 -11.45 -4.95 18.83
CA THR A 350 -10.72 -3.82 19.41
C THR A 350 -9.54 -4.25 20.30
N PRO A 351 -8.52 -3.37 20.52
CA PRO A 351 -7.38 -3.61 21.39
C PRO A 351 -7.72 -4.22 22.76
N ASP A 352 -8.70 -3.63 23.47
CA ASP A 352 -9.10 -4.07 24.82
C ASP A 352 -9.60 -5.51 24.85
N LYS A 353 -10.39 -5.91 23.84
CA LYS A 353 -10.96 -7.27 23.75
C LYS A 353 -9.90 -8.33 23.45
N LEU A 354 -8.79 -7.92 22.83
CA LEU A 354 -7.69 -8.78 22.41
C LEU A 354 -6.48 -8.72 23.36
N GLY A 355 -6.52 -7.85 24.38
CA GLY A 355 -5.40 -7.61 25.29
C GLY A 355 -4.18 -6.96 24.63
N ILE A 356 -4.38 -6.19 23.55
CA ILE A 356 -3.31 -5.57 22.78
C ILE A 356 -3.07 -4.15 23.31
N ASN A 357 -1.86 -3.88 23.80
CA ASN A 357 -1.45 -2.50 24.09
C ASN A 357 -1.21 -1.72 22.78
N THR A 358 -1.93 -0.62 22.58
CA THR A 358 -1.83 0.28 21.42
C THR A 358 -1.80 1.75 21.84
N VAL A 359 -1.29 2.63 20.98
CA VAL A 359 -1.55 4.07 21.07
C VAL A 359 -2.79 4.38 20.23
N MET A 360 -3.94 4.48 20.90
CA MET A 360 -5.18 4.90 20.26
C MET A 360 -5.14 6.42 19.98
N VAL A 361 -5.57 6.81 18.78
CA VAL A 361 -5.55 8.19 18.27
C VAL A 361 -6.87 8.50 17.55
N ALA A 362 -7.32 9.74 17.61
CA ALA A 362 -8.62 10.13 17.07
C ALA A 362 -8.65 10.02 15.54
N ASN A 363 -7.56 10.38 14.87
CA ASN A 363 -7.50 10.51 13.41
C ASN A 363 -6.11 10.25 12.82
N TYR A 364 -6.03 10.13 11.50
CA TYR A 364 -4.78 9.88 10.77
C TYR A 364 -3.76 11.03 10.87
N TRP A 365 -4.18 12.27 11.15
CA TRP A 365 -3.23 13.37 11.36
C TRP A 365 -2.49 13.19 12.70
N GLU A 366 -3.20 12.78 13.75
CA GLU A 366 -2.60 12.40 15.03
C GLU A 366 -1.72 11.16 14.88
N ALA A 367 -2.16 10.14 14.13
CA ALA A 367 -1.35 8.95 13.84
C ALA A 367 0.01 9.29 13.20
N ILE A 368 0.01 10.16 12.18
CA ILE A 368 1.24 10.62 11.52
C ILE A 368 2.13 11.41 12.49
N GLY A 369 1.53 12.22 13.37
CA GLY A 369 2.25 12.92 14.44
C GLY A 369 2.91 11.99 15.46
N VAL A 370 2.21 10.93 15.88
CA VAL A 370 2.73 9.87 16.78
C VAL A 370 3.91 9.14 16.12
N ILE A 371 3.79 8.79 14.83
CA ILE A 371 4.87 8.12 14.08
C ILE A 371 6.09 9.04 13.90
N ALA A 372 5.88 10.33 13.62
CA ALA A 372 6.97 11.30 13.51
C ALA A 372 7.71 11.49 14.86
N ALA A 373 6.99 11.52 15.99
CA ALA A 373 7.58 11.57 17.32
C ALA A 373 8.38 10.30 17.64
N HIS A 374 7.80 9.12 17.40
CA HIS A 374 8.46 7.84 17.63
C HIS A 374 9.75 7.70 16.81
N LYS A 375 9.72 8.07 15.52
CA LYS A 375 10.90 8.10 14.64
C LYS A 375 12.01 9.06 15.10
N ALA A 376 11.65 10.19 15.70
CA ALA A 376 12.63 11.09 16.30
C ALA A 376 13.36 10.47 17.51
N GLY A 377 12.74 9.49 18.16
CA GLY A 377 13.14 8.95 19.47
C GLY A 377 12.48 9.67 20.64
N ILE A 378 11.29 10.25 20.42
CA ILE A 378 10.51 10.99 21.42
C ILE A 378 9.30 10.13 21.80
N ASP A 379 9.06 9.93 23.10
CA ASP A 379 7.80 9.36 23.59
C ASP A 379 6.63 10.27 23.17
N PRO A 380 5.66 9.78 22.37
CA PRO A 380 4.51 10.58 21.94
C PRO A 380 3.69 11.18 23.10
N GLN A 381 3.69 10.57 24.30
CA GLN A 381 3.04 11.13 25.47
C GLN A 381 3.70 12.43 25.96
N SER A 382 4.99 12.65 25.65
CA SER A 382 5.70 13.91 25.95
C SER A 382 5.13 15.11 25.19
N LEU A 383 4.41 14.88 24.09
CA LEU A 383 3.76 15.93 23.30
C LEU A 383 2.32 16.23 23.78
N ARG A 384 1.82 15.52 24.78
CA ARG A 384 0.45 15.66 25.31
C ARG A 384 0.47 16.48 26.60
N ARG A 385 -0.22 17.63 26.58
CA ARG A 385 -0.23 18.70 27.61
C ARG A 385 -0.16 18.24 29.08
N ASN A 386 -0.86 17.15 29.43
CA ASN A 386 -1.00 16.64 30.81
C ASN A 386 -0.65 15.14 30.95
N ARG A 387 0.30 14.59 30.17
CA ARG A 387 0.68 13.15 30.24
C ARG A 387 2.03 12.84 30.88
N ILE A 388 2.89 13.84 31.07
CA ILE A 388 4.16 13.67 31.80
C ILE A 388 3.95 14.03 33.28
N GLY A 389 4.23 13.07 34.15
CA GLY A 389 4.29 13.23 35.60
C GLY A 389 5.71 13.07 36.13
N ASN A 390 5.86 13.17 37.45
CA ASN A 390 7.13 12.85 38.12
C ASN A 390 7.46 11.36 37.95
N ILE A 391 8.75 11.03 37.77
CA ILE A 391 9.21 9.64 37.67
C ILE A 391 8.90 8.92 39.00
N PRO A 392 8.20 7.77 38.99
CA PRO A 392 7.88 7.03 40.21
C PRO A 392 9.15 6.41 40.81
N CYS A 393 9.31 6.53 42.13
CA CYS A 393 10.34 5.79 42.85
C CYS A 393 9.90 4.33 43.00
N ALA A 394 10.68 3.40 42.46
CA ALA A 394 10.43 1.97 42.63
C ALA A 394 10.77 1.54 44.06
N SER A 395 9.77 1.38 44.91
CA SER A 395 9.93 0.83 46.25
C SER A 395 10.31 -0.65 46.17
N TYR A 396 11.58 -0.95 46.44
CA TYR A 396 12.03 -2.32 46.71
C TYR A 396 11.36 -2.83 47.98
N ALA A 397 10.24 -3.53 47.84
CA ALA A 397 9.65 -4.31 48.92
C ALA A 397 10.67 -5.39 49.35
N PRO A 398 11.14 -5.41 50.60
CA PRO A 398 12.05 -6.45 51.06
C PRO A 398 11.35 -7.81 51.00
N THR A 399 12.00 -8.82 50.41
CA THR A 399 11.52 -10.21 50.38
C THR A 399 11.75 -10.90 51.72
N ASN A 400 11.22 -10.32 52.80
CA ASN A 400 11.06 -10.93 54.12
C ASN A 400 9.87 -10.26 54.81
N GLY A 401 8.85 -11.06 55.15
CA GLY A 401 7.58 -10.55 55.67
C GLY A 401 7.66 -10.08 57.12
N PHE A 402 7.81 -8.78 57.34
CA PHE A 402 7.44 -8.13 58.60
C PHE A 402 6.61 -6.87 58.32
N SER A 403 5.37 -6.87 58.82
CA SER A 403 4.47 -5.73 58.79
C SER A 403 4.94 -4.67 59.80
N LEU A 404 5.56 -3.59 59.33
CA LEU A 404 5.78 -2.39 60.14
C LEU A 404 4.60 -1.43 59.98
N SER A 405 3.68 -1.49 60.94
CA SER A 405 2.56 -0.58 61.08
C SER A 405 2.95 0.65 61.90
N SER A 406 2.90 1.85 61.32
CA SER A 406 2.87 3.10 62.09
C SER A 406 2.36 4.29 61.27
N VAL A 407 1.23 4.84 61.74
CA VAL A 407 0.79 6.26 61.73
C VAL A 407 1.05 7.07 60.45
#